data_AF-A0A7C2TV37-F1
#
_entry.id   AF-A0A7C2TV37-F1
#
_cell.length_a   1.000
_cell.length_b   1.000
_cell.length_c   1.000
_cell.angle_alpha   90.00
_cell.angle_beta   90.00
_cell.angle_gamma   90.00
#
_symmetry.space_group_name_H-M   'P 1'
#
loop_
_entity.id
_entity.type
_entity.pdbx_description
1 polymer ?
#
loop_
_entity_poly.entity_id
_entity_poly.type
_entity_poly.pdbx_seq_one_letter_code
_entity_poly.pdbx_strand_id
1 'polypeptide(L)'
;MSTNHDLEQLVASLVQEHFELEEDLEQIIWLKKGPASEIRLLEINRNTAATGMVEVFGFAPSVDIPYPLRIAEITPEEWERVQNGEISLPESWSLDDAEIFTREHVFA
;
A
#
# COMPACT_ATOMS: atom_id res chain seq x y z
N MET A 1 7.31 3.79 24.81
CA MET A 1 5.91 3.78 24.38
C MET A 1 5.74 4.85 23.29
N SER A 2 6.26 4.57 22.09
CA SER A 2 6.24 5.51 20.93
C SER A 2 5.80 4.82 19.62
N THR A 3 5.24 3.62 19.71
CA THR A 3 5.11 2.67 18.59
C THR A 3 4.23 3.11 17.42
N ASN A 4 3.24 3.98 17.63
CA ASN A 4 2.33 4.39 16.54
C ASN A 4 2.92 5.50 15.67
N HIS A 5 3.59 6.47 16.29
CA HIS A 5 4.22 7.58 15.58
C HIS A 5 5.44 7.11 14.76
N ASP A 6 6.21 6.18 15.31
CA ASP A 6 7.37 5.59 14.61
C ASP A 6 6.94 4.80 13.37
N LEU A 7 5.79 4.11 13.44
CA LEU A 7 5.22 3.38 12.30
C LEU A 7 4.72 4.33 11.22
N GLU A 8 4.01 5.41 11.58
CA GLU A 8 3.53 6.42 10.64
C GLU A 8 4.70 7.10 9.90
N GLN A 9 5.78 7.44 10.60
CA GLN A 9 6.98 7.99 9.97
C GLN A 9 7.65 6.99 9.02
N LEU A 10 7.73 5.72 9.41
CA LEU A 10 8.28 4.67 8.55
C LEU A 10 7.44 4.50 7.28
N VAL A 11 6.10 4.42 7.41
CA VAL A 11 5.21 4.33 6.25
C VAL A 11 5.34 5.56 5.35
N ALA A 12 5.42 6.76 5.91
CA ALA A 12 5.64 7.98 5.14
C ALA A 12 6.95 7.92 4.33
N SER A 13 8.04 7.43 4.93
CA SER A 13 9.31 7.25 4.21
C SER A 13 9.23 6.22 3.09
N LEU A 14 8.54 5.09 3.31
CA LEU A 14 8.32 4.07 2.29
C LEU A 14 7.50 4.61 1.12
N VAL A 15 6.41 5.32 1.42
CA VAL A 15 5.55 5.96 0.43
C VAL A 15 6.35 6.95 -0.43
N GLN A 16 7.17 7.79 0.21
CA GLN A 16 8.02 8.73 -0.50
C GLN A 16 8.99 8.01 -1.43
N GLU A 17 9.70 6.99 -0.94
CA GLU A 17 10.66 6.22 -1.74
C GLU A 17 10.02 5.55 -2.95
N HIS A 18 8.83 4.95 -2.81
CA HIS A 18 8.13 4.32 -3.93
C HIS A 18 7.73 5.35 -4.99
N PHE A 19 7.21 6.52 -4.59
CA PHE A 19 6.92 7.59 -5.56
C PHE A 19 8.20 8.16 -6.20
N GLU A 20 9.35 8.17 -5.53
CA GLU A 20 10.62 8.60 -6.13
C GLU A 20 11.13 7.62 -7.19
N LEU A 21 10.89 6.32 -7.01
CA LEU A 21 11.35 5.25 -7.90
C LEU A 21 10.40 4.98 -9.07
N GLU A 22 9.09 5.16 -8.88
CA GLU A 22 8.07 4.74 -9.84
C GLU A 22 7.24 5.92 -10.37
N GLU A 23 7.56 6.39 -11.58
CA GLU A 23 6.86 7.53 -12.20
C GLU A 23 5.37 7.24 -12.48
N ASP A 24 5.03 5.99 -12.79
CA ASP A 24 3.68 5.54 -13.16
C ASP A 24 2.79 5.16 -11.95
N LEU A 25 3.33 5.24 -10.74
CA LEU A 25 2.59 5.04 -9.49
C LEU A 25 1.71 6.27 -9.21
N GLU A 26 0.40 6.08 -9.19
CA GLU A 26 -0.58 7.15 -8.96
C GLU A 26 -0.93 7.32 -7.49
N GLN A 27 -1.14 6.19 -6.80
CA GLN A 27 -1.62 6.16 -5.43
C GLN A 27 -0.99 5.01 -4.67
N ILE A 28 -0.76 5.25 -3.38
CA ILE A 28 -0.45 4.20 -2.41
C ILE A 28 -1.52 4.25 -1.32
N ILE A 29 -2.14 3.12 -1.04
CA ILE A 29 -3.16 2.99 0.01
C ILE A 29 -2.57 2.17 1.15
N TRP A 30 -2.39 2.79 2.32
CA TRP A 30 -1.98 2.09 3.53
C TRP A 30 -3.19 1.51 4.26
N LEU A 31 -3.26 0.19 4.33
CA LEU A 31 -4.37 -0.56 4.94
C LEU A 31 -4.11 -0.81 6.43
N LYS A 32 -4.50 0.15 7.27
CA LYS A 32 -4.22 0.15 8.72
C LYS A 32 -4.90 -0.99 9.46
N LYS A 33 -6.10 -1.38 9.03
CA LYS A 33 -6.84 -2.50 9.63
C LYS A 33 -6.20 -3.84 9.24
N GLY A 34 -6.03 -4.70 10.24
CA GLY A 34 -5.36 -6.01 10.12
C GLY A 34 -4.36 -6.24 11.26
N PRO A 35 -3.47 -7.24 11.16
CA PRO A 35 -2.42 -7.45 12.14
C PRO A 35 -1.54 -6.21 12.31
N ALA A 36 -1.42 -5.72 13.55
CA ALA A 36 -0.60 -4.55 13.89
C ALA A 36 0.91 -4.79 13.68
N SER A 37 1.31 -6.06 13.52
CA SER A 37 2.68 -6.48 13.30
C SER A 37 3.05 -6.56 11.82
N GLU A 38 2.34 -5.86 10.92
CA GLU A 38 2.55 -5.91 9.47
C GLU A 38 2.15 -4.59 8.81
N ILE A 39 2.94 -4.14 7.84
CA ILE A 39 2.61 -3.02 6.95
C ILE A 39 1.98 -3.58 5.68
N ARG A 40 0.83 -3.03 5.27
CA ARG A 40 0.09 -3.45 4.06
C ARG A 40 -0.14 -2.25 3.16
N LEU A 41 0.42 -2.29 1.96
CA LEU A 41 0.28 -1.25 0.94
C LEU A 41 -0.44 -1.83 -0.27
N LEU A 42 -1.41 -1.10 -0.81
CA LEU A 42 -1.99 -1.35 -2.12
C LEU A 42 -1.53 -0.22 -3.05
N GLU A 43 -0.86 -0.57 -4.13
CA GLU A 43 -0.21 0.34 -5.06
C GLU A 43 -0.97 0.37 -6.37
N ILE A 44 -1.33 1.57 -6.81
CA ILE A 44 -2.10 1.79 -8.04
C ILE A 44 -1.11 2.33 -9.06
N ASN A 45 -0.70 1.47 -9.99
CA ASN A 45 0.38 1.74 -10.92
C ASN A 45 -0.08 1.44 -12.36
N ARG A 46 0.10 2.41 -13.27
CA ARG A 46 -0.29 2.29 -14.68
C ARG A 46 0.53 1.27 -15.47
N ASN A 47 1.72 0.93 -14.97
CA ASN A 47 2.66 0.03 -15.63
C ASN A 47 2.54 -1.42 -15.11
N THR A 48 1.70 -1.67 -14.10
CA THR A 48 1.40 -3.02 -13.61
C THR A 48 0.52 -3.77 -14.61
N ALA A 49 0.74 -5.07 -14.78
CA ALA A 49 -0.09 -5.91 -15.62
C ALA A 49 -1.38 -6.31 -14.88
N ALA A 50 -2.54 -6.00 -15.47
CA ALA A 50 -3.83 -6.41 -14.91
C ALA A 50 -3.94 -7.95 -14.84
N THR A 51 -4.34 -8.46 -13.67
CA THR A 51 -4.53 -9.90 -13.41
C THR A 51 -5.99 -10.25 -13.14
N GLY A 52 -6.83 -9.26 -12.85
CA GLY A 52 -8.20 -9.40 -12.40
C GLY A 52 -8.34 -9.76 -10.92
N MET A 53 -7.24 -9.76 -10.15
CA MET A 53 -7.22 -10.06 -8.72
C MET A 53 -6.12 -9.27 -8.00
N VAL A 54 -6.20 -9.18 -6.67
CA VAL A 54 -5.17 -8.52 -5.85
C VAL A 54 -4.16 -9.58 -5.38
N GLU A 55 -3.01 -9.64 -6.04
CA GLU A 55 -1.92 -10.57 -5.70
C GLU A 55 -0.92 -9.91 -4.74
N VAL A 56 -0.74 -10.49 -3.56
CA VAL A 56 0.14 -9.95 -2.52
C VAL A 56 1.54 -10.55 -2.64
N PHE A 57 2.53 -9.68 -2.73
CA PHE A 57 3.93 -10.02 -2.52
C PHE A 57 4.39 -9.52 -1.15
N GLY A 58 5.44 -10.16 -0.61
CA GLY A 58 5.81 -9.96 0.78
C GLY A 58 7.30 -9.98 1.04
N PHE A 59 7.72 -9.05 1.89
CA PHE A 59 9.09 -8.91 2.34
C PHE A 59 9.17 -9.24 3.84
N ALA A 60 10.18 -10.03 4.20
CA ALA A 60 10.48 -10.29 5.60
C ALA A 60 11.00 -9.01 6.28
N PRO A 61 10.81 -8.86 7.60
CA PRO A 61 11.41 -7.77 8.35
C PRO A 61 12.92 -7.65 8.10
N SER A 62 13.41 -6.42 8.03
CA SER A 62 14.83 -6.08 7.91
C SER A 62 15.27 -5.19 9.06
N VAL A 63 16.55 -4.80 9.06
CA VAL A 63 17.08 -3.83 10.04
C VAL A 63 16.42 -2.46 9.85
N ASP A 64 16.16 -2.07 8.61
CA ASP A 64 15.62 -0.75 8.26
C ASP A 64 14.08 -0.73 8.33
N ILE A 65 13.43 -1.87 8.06
CA ILE A 65 11.97 -2.05 8.10
C ILE A 65 11.66 -3.19 9.09
N PRO A 66 11.47 -2.91 10.38
CA PRO A 66 11.31 -3.94 11.42
C PRO A 66 9.93 -4.64 11.40
N TYR A 67 9.12 -4.40 10.37
CA TYR A 67 7.82 -5.01 10.16
C TYR A 67 7.85 -5.85 8.87
N PRO A 68 7.16 -7.00 8.80
CA PRO A 68 6.80 -7.60 7.54
C PRO A 68 6.06 -6.59 6.68
N LEU A 69 6.48 -6.46 5.43
CA LEU A 69 5.86 -5.57 4.45
C LEU A 69 5.13 -6.42 3.42
N ARG A 70 3.85 -6.15 3.23
CA ARG A 70 3.00 -6.76 2.21
C ARG A 70 2.57 -5.67 1.25
N ILE A 71 2.77 -5.92 -0.02
CA ILE A 71 2.39 -5.00 -1.07
C ILE A 71 1.59 -5.79 -2.10
N ALA A 72 0.60 -5.15 -2.70
CA ALA A 72 -0.03 -5.62 -3.91
C ALA A 72 -0.10 -4.44 -4.88
N GLU A 73 0.11 -4.71 -6.14
CA GLU A 73 -0.01 -3.72 -7.21
C GLU A 73 -1.23 -4.06 -8.07
N ILE A 74 -1.99 -3.05 -8.46
CA ILE A 74 -3.13 -3.17 -9.36
C ILE A 74 -3.18 -1.98 -10.32
N THR A 75 -3.87 -2.14 -11.44
CA THR A 75 -4.09 -1.01 -12.36
C THR A 75 -5.16 -0.04 -11.82
N PRO A 76 -5.24 1.20 -12.33
CA PRO A 76 -6.32 2.12 -11.99
C PRO A 76 -7.72 1.53 -12.25
N GLU A 77 -7.92 0.79 -13.33
CA GLU A 77 -9.21 0.14 -13.64
C GLU A 77 -9.54 -0.98 -12.65
N GLU A 78 -8.54 -1.75 -12.20
CA GLU A 78 -8.74 -2.75 -11.16
C GLU A 78 -9.05 -2.11 -9.81
N TRP A 79 -8.49 -0.94 -9.53
CA TRP A 79 -8.80 -0.17 -8.34
C TRP A 79 -10.27 0.29 -8.31
N GLU A 80 -10.79 0.82 -9.41
CA GLU A 80 -12.22 1.12 -9.54
C GLU A 80 -13.09 -0.11 -9.26
N ARG A 81 -12.68 -1.28 -9.76
CA ARG A 81 -13.38 -2.55 -9.54
C ARG A 81 -13.27 -3.05 -8.11
N VAL A 82 -12.15 -2.82 -7.42
CA VAL A 82 -12.01 -3.09 -5.97
C VAL A 82 -12.96 -2.19 -5.17
N GLN A 83 -13.00 -0.89 -5.48
CA GLN A 83 -13.90 0.06 -4.81
C GLN A 83 -15.38 -0.30 -5.01
N ASN A 84 -15.74 -0.82 -6.19
CA ASN A 84 -17.08 -1.29 -6.50
C ASN A 84 -17.41 -2.69 -5.95
N GLY A 85 -16.44 -3.38 -5.33
CA GLY A 85 -16.59 -4.73 -4.79
C GLY A 85 -16.63 -5.84 -5.84
N GLU A 86 -16.18 -5.56 -7.07
CA GLU A 86 -16.09 -6.54 -8.16
C GLU A 86 -14.80 -7.38 -8.09
N ILE A 87 -13.72 -6.79 -7.57
CA ILE A 87 -12.49 -7.50 -7.21
C ILE A 87 -12.40 -7.50 -5.68
N SER A 88 -12.23 -8.69 -5.10
CA SER A 88 -12.09 -8.83 -3.65
C SER A 88 -10.66 -8.54 -3.21
N LEU A 89 -10.52 -7.84 -2.09
CA LEU A 89 -9.24 -7.74 -1.39
C LEU A 89 -8.86 -9.08 -0.73
N PRO A 90 -7.56 -9.32 -0.47
CA PRO A 90 -7.10 -10.49 0.26
C PRO A 90 -7.72 -10.60 1.66
N GLU A 91 -7.77 -11.82 2.19
CA GLU A 91 -8.24 -12.06 3.56
C GLU A 91 -7.40 -11.23 4.55
N SER A 92 -8.06 -10.47 5.44
CA SER A 92 -7.51 -9.47 6.39
C SER A 92 -7.22 -8.06 5.86
N TRP A 93 -7.28 -7.83 4.55
CA TRP A 93 -7.15 -6.49 3.97
C TRP A 93 -8.51 -5.78 3.99
N SER A 94 -8.51 -4.48 4.26
CA SER A 94 -9.74 -3.69 4.38
C SER A 94 -9.46 -2.22 4.09
N LEU A 95 -10.36 -1.59 3.33
CA LEU A 95 -10.33 -0.14 3.08
C LEU A 95 -10.83 0.69 4.27
N ASP A 96 -11.48 0.07 5.25
CA ASP A 96 -11.82 0.76 6.51
C ASP A 96 -10.56 1.34 7.18
N ASP A 97 -10.59 2.63 7.49
CA ASP A 97 -9.48 3.38 8.12
C ASP A 97 -8.18 3.38 7.28
N ALA A 98 -8.30 3.16 5.97
CA ALA A 98 -7.18 3.27 5.06
C ALA A 98 -6.77 4.73 4.85
N GLU A 99 -5.47 4.94 4.65
CA GLU A 99 -4.92 6.24 4.27
C GLU A 99 -4.44 6.20 2.83
N ILE A 100 -4.78 7.23 2.05
CA ILE A 100 -4.47 7.31 0.63
C ILE A 100 -3.43 8.40 0.43
N PHE A 101 -2.31 8.03 -0.16
CA PHE A 101 -1.24 8.93 -0.57
C PHE A 101 -1.28 9.12 -2.08
N THR A 102 -1.11 10.36 -2.52
CA THR A 102 -0.90 10.71 -3.93
C THR A 102 0.41 11.46 -4.05
N ARG A 103 1.02 11.40 -5.23
CA ARG A 103 2.28 12.13 -5.52
C ARG A 103 2.18 13.62 -5.18
N GLU A 104 1.06 14.25 -5.53
CA GLU A 104 0.83 15.68 -5.25
C GLU A 104 0.87 15.98 -3.75
N HIS A 105 0.26 15.14 -2.90
CA HIS A 105 0.24 15.37 -1.46
C HIS A 105 1.59 15.06 -0.78
N VAL A 106 2.37 14.12 -1.33
CA VAL A 106 3.65 13.70 -0.74
C VAL A 106 4.76 14.73 -1.00
N PHE A 107 4.75 15.40 -2.17
CA PHE A 107 5.78 16.37 -2.55
C PHE A 107 5.30 17.84 -2.57
N ALA A 108 4.11 18.12 -2.02
CA ALA A 108 3.57 19.49 -1.89
C ALA A 108 4.35 20.37 -0.89
#